data_AF-A0AAV0GIU2-F1
#
_entry.id   AF-A0AAV0GIU2-F1
#
_cell.length_a   1.000
_cell.length_b   1.000
_cell.length_c   1.000
_cell.angle_alpha   90.00
_cell.angle_beta   90.00
_cell.angle_gamma   90.00
#
_symmetry.space_group_name_H-M   'P 1'
#
loop_
_entity.id
_entity.type
_entity.pdbx_description
1 polymer ?
#
loop_
_entity_poly.entity_id
_entity_poly.type
_entity_poly.pdbx_seq_one_letter_code
_entity_poly.pdbx_strand_id
1 'polypeptide(L)'
;MRQEACRKDVERAFGVLQSRFAIIVGPSSFWKKKVFYDIMSACIIMHNMIIEDERDIHALVEDVRDTLIPDVEVTVDEVARFSQFLTQHKQIHDKNSHIELP
;
A
#
# COMPACT_ATOMS: atom_id res chain seq x y z
N MET A 1 18.36 -2.41 -28.15
CA MET A 1 17.11 -2.89 -27.53
C MET A 1 17.29 -3.41 -26.10
N ARG A 2 18.28 -4.24 -25.77
CA ARG A 2 18.45 -4.81 -24.40
C ARG A 2 18.68 -3.77 -23.29
N GLN A 3 19.47 -2.74 -23.56
CA GLN A 3 19.78 -1.70 -22.57
C GLN A 3 18.54 -0.85 -22.21
N GLU A 4 17.70 -0.57 -23.20
CA GLU A 4 16.42 0.14 -23.05
C GLU A 4 15.42 -0.65 -22.20
N ALA A 5 15.33 -1.97 -22.40
CA ALA A 5 14.47 -2.84 -21.60
C ALA A 5 14.93 -2.89 -20.14
N CYS A 6 16.23 -3.10 -19.91
CA CYS A 6 16.81 -3.08 -18.58
C CYS A 6 16.57 -1.73 -17.85
N ARG A 7 16.75 -0.61 -18.56
CA ARG A 7 16.47 0.73 -18.00
C ARG A 7 15.00 0.86 -17.57
N LYS A 8 14.06 0.41 -18.40
CA LYS A 8 12.63 0.45 -18.09
C LYS A 8 12.27 -0.38 -16.87
N ASP A 9 12.85 -1.57 -16.73
CA ASP A 9 12.59 -2.44 -15.57
C ASP A 9 13.10 -1.81 -14.28
N VAL A 10 14.29 -1.19 -14.33
CA VAL A 10 14.86 -0.43 -13.19
C VAL A 10 13.98 0.76 -12.83
N GLU A 11 13.53 1.55 -13.82
CA GLU A 11 12.67 2.71 -13.59
C GLU A 11 11.31 2.31 -13.01
N ARG A 12 10.72 1.21 -13.50
CA ARG A 12 9.48 0.66 -12.97
C ARG A 12 9.64 0.22 -11.52
N ALA A 13 10.69 -0.56 -11.21
CA ALA A 13 10.97 -1.01 -9.86
C ALA A 13 11.21 0.17 -8.91
N PHE A 14 11.95 1.18 -9.35
CA PHE A 14 12.20 2.38 -8.57
C PHE A 14 10.92 3.18 -8.29
N GLY A 15 10.03 3.31 -9.28
CA GLY A 15 8.73 3.95 -9.12
C GLY A 15 7.83 3.22 -8.11
N VAL A 16 7.83 1.89 -8.11
CA VAL A 16 7.10 1.08 -7.10
C VAL A 16 7.67 1.29 -5.70
N LEU A 17 9.01 1.32 -5.58
CA LEU A 17 9.65 1.56 -4.30
C LEU A 17 9.37 2.98 -3.78
N GLN A 18 9.37 4.00 -4.66
CA GLN A 18 9.03 5.37 -4.29
C GLN A 18 7.57 5.53 -3.82
N SER A 19 6.62 4.83 -4.44
CA SER A 19 5.21 4.92 -4.04
C SER A 19 4.93 4.26 -2.69
N ARG A 20 5.68 3.20 -2.35
CA ARG A 20 5.54 2.47 -1.07
C ARG A 20 6.38 3.06 0.06
N PHE A 21 7.56 3.61 -0.24
CA PHE A 21 8.52 4.07 0.77
C PHE A 21 8.88 5.55 0.60
N ALA A 22 8.23 6.41 1.40
CA ALA A 22 8.46 7.87 1.39
C ALA A 22 9.93 8.28 1.64
N ILE A 23 10.70 7.42 2.33
CA ILE A 23 12.13 7.60 2.58
C ILE A 23 12.96 7.68 1.28
N ILE A 24 12.47 7.11 0.17
CA ILE A 24 13.13 7.13 -1.14
C ILE A 24 12.84 8.44 -1.90
N VAL A 25 11.78 9.17 -1.54
CA VAL A 25 11.34 10.41 -2.20
C VAL A 25 12.10 11.65 -1.67
N GLY A 26 12.69 11.56 -0.48
CA GLY A 26 13.39 12.67 0.16
C GLY A 26 14.73 13.03 -0.51
N PRO A 27 15.31 14.21 -0.16
CA PRO A 27 16.59 14.65 -0.70
C PRO A 27 17.72 13.71 -0.28
N SER A 28 18.05 12.78 -1.17
CA SER A 28 19.14 11.81 -1.04
C SER A 28 20.53 12.43 -1.21
N SER A 29 20.62 13.73 -1.53
CA SER A 29 21.88 14.43 -1.77
C SER A 29 22.84 14.42 -0.58
N PHE A 30 22.32 14.25 0.64
CA PHE A 30 23.11 14.19 1.87
C PHE A 30 23.57 12.78 2.24
N TRP A 31 23.15 11.75 1.51
CA TRP A 31 23.40 10.37 1.92
C TRP A 31 24.68 9.84 1.29
N LYS A 32 25.58 9.30 2.13
CA LYS A 32 26.74 8.55 1.66
C LYS A 32 26.24 7.35 0.85
N LYS A 33 26.97 6.96 -0.21
CA LYS A 33 26.62 5.80 -1.07
C LYS A 33 26.27 4.54 -0.28
N LYS A 34 27.01 4.27 0.81
CA LYS A 34 26.74 3.14 1.72
C LYS A 34 25.34 3.21 2.34
N VAL A 35 24.96 4.38 2.85
CA VAL A 35 23.64 4.60 3.47
C VAL A 35 22.52 4.41 2.46
N PHE A 36 22.70 4.93 1.24
CA PHE A 36 21.73 4.73 0.16
C PHE A 36 21.58 3.25 -0.21
N TYR A 37 22.69 2.51 -0.31
CA TYR A 37 22.68 1.08 -0.56
C TYR A 37 21.96 0.30 0.55
N ASP A 38 22.25 0.62 1.81
CA ASP A 38 21.62 -0.01 2.97
C ASP A 38 20.10 0.24 2.95
N ILE A 39 19.66 1.46 2.63
CA ILE A 39 18.24 1.83 2.56
C ILE A 39 17.52 1.14 1.39
N MET A 40 18.11 1.14 0.20
CA MET A 40 17.54 0.43 -0.95
C MET A 40 17.42 -1.07 -0.68
N SER A 41 18.44 -1.67 -0.07
CA SER A 41 18.43 -3.10 0.28
C SER A 41 17.32 -3.41 1.29
N ALA A 42 17.16 -2.58 2.32
CA ALA A 42 16.07 -2.73 3.28
C ALA A 42 14.69 -2.60 2.61
N CYS A 43 14.51 -1.62 1.72
CA CYS A 43 13.24 -1.43 1.02
C CYS A 43 12.89 -2.61 0.09
N ILE A 44 13.88 -3.20 -0.58
CA ILE A 44 13.69 -4.40 -1.41
C ILE A 44 13.28 -5.60 -0.54
N ILE A 45 13.98 -5.83 0.57
CA ILE A 45 13.67 -6.94 1.49
C ILE A 45 12.26 -6.76 2.05
N MET A 46 11.92 -5.57 2.57
CA MET A 46 10.58 -5.29 3.10
C MET A 46 9.51 -5.41 2.02
N HIS A 47 9.76 -4.95 0.79
CA HIS A 47 8.81 -5.12 -0.30
C HIS A 47 8.54 -6.60 -0.57
N ASN A 48 9.59 -7.41 -0.67
CA ASN A 48 9.45 -8.84 -0.89
C ASN A 48 8.73 -9.53 0.26
N MET A 49 9.02 -9.15 1.52
CA MET A 49 8.33 -9.67 2.69
C MET A 49 6.83 -9.36 2.66
N ILE A 50 6.45 -8.12 2.31
CA ILE A 50 5.04 -7.73 2.20
C ILE A 50 4.34 -8.51 1.07
N ILE A 51 5.01 -8.69 -0.07
CA ILE A 51 4.43 -9.47 -1.18
C ILE A 51 4.24 -10.94 -0.79
N GLU A 52 5.20 -11.55 -0.12
CA GLU A 52 5.06 -12.93 0.34
C GLU A 52 3.94 -13.07 1.39
N ASP A 53 3.81 -12.13 2.32
CA ASP A 53 2.71 -12.10 3.29
C ASP A 53 1.33 -11.92 2.61
N GLU A 54 1.21 -10.98 1.66
CA GLU A 54 -0.01 -10.79 0.86
C GLU A 54 -0.36 -12.05 0.04
N ARG A 55 0.64 -12.75 -0.51
CA ARG A 55 0.45 -14.00 -1.27
C ARG A 55 0.01 -15.17 -0.39
N ASP A 56 0.57 -15.30 0.80
CA ASP A 56 0.20 -16.35 1.75
C ASP A 56 -1.26 -16.16 2.22
N ILE A 57 -1.66 -14.91 2.48
CA ILE A 57 -3.06 -14.56 2.75
C ILE A 57 -3.96 -14.94 1.56
N HIS A 58 -3.56 -14.64 0.33
CA HIS A 58 -4.34 -15.01 -0.85
C HIS A 58 -4.47 -16.53 -1.03
N ALA A 59 -3.41 -17.31 -0.74
CA ALA A 59 -3.46 -18.76 -0.79
C ALA A 59 -4.42 -19.33 0.28
N LEU A 60 -4.42 -18.77 1.49
CA LEU A 60 -5.38 -19.13 2.54
C LEU A 60 -6.82 -18.79 2.15
N VAL A 61 -7.05 -17.66 1.49
CA VAL A 61 -8.38 -17.25 1.04
C VAL A 61 -8.89 -18.17 -0.08
N GLU A 62 -8.04 -18.67 -0.98
CA GLU A 62 -8.45 -19.67 -1.98
C GLU A 62 -8.84 -21.00 -1.33
N ASP A 63 -8.07 -21.48 -0.35
CA ASP A 63 -8.38 -22.70 0.42
C ASP A 63 -9.70 -22.57 1.22
N VAL A 64 -9.97 -21.37 1.76
CA VAL A 64 -11.25 -21.05 2.45
C VAL A 64 -12.41 -20.89 1.46
N ARG A 65 -12.18 -20.35 0.26
CA ARG A 65 -13.22 -20.19 -0.77
C ARG A 65 -13.69 -21.53 -1.32
N ASP A 66 -12.79 -22.52 -1.40
CA ASP A 66 -13.15 -23.88 -1.78
C ASP A 66 -13.89 -24.64 -0.66
N THR A 67 -13.78 -24.19 0.60
CA THR A 67 -14.52 -24.77 1.75
C THR A 67 -15.81 -24.05 2.12
N LEU A 68 -16.03 -22.80 1.71
CA LEU A 68 -17.22 -22.00 2.03
C LEU A 68 -17.98 -21.56 0.77
N ILE A 69 -18.75 -22.48 0.19
CA ILE A 69 -20.03 -22.10 -0.45
C ILE A 69 -21.14 -22.50 0.52
N PRO A 70 -21.56 -21.58 1.38
CA PRO A 70 -23.00 -21.34 1.50
C PRO A 70 -23.28 -19.86 1.29
N ASP A 71 -24.32 -19.54 0.54
CA ASP A 71 -24.81 -18.19 0.29
C ASP A 71 -24.89 -17.37 1.58
N VAL A 72 -23.89 -16.51 1.83
CA VAL A 72 -23.97 -15.52 2.91
C VAL A 72 -24.76 -14.34 2.35
N GLU A 73 -26.06 -14.31 2.65
CA GLU A 73 -26.85 -13.09 2.54
C GLU A 73 -26.24 -12.04 3.47
N VAL A 74 -25.45 -11.13 2.89
CA VAL A 74 -24.97 -9.93 3.58
C VAL A 74 -26.20 -9.12 3.97
N THR A 75 -26.55 -9.16 5.25
CA THR A 75 -27.74 -8.47 5.75
C THR A 75 -27.58 -6.97 5.52
N VAL A 76 -28.66 -6.31 5.10
CA VAL A 76 -28.72 -4.88 4.73
C VAL A 76 -28.14 -3.95 5.81
N ASP A 77 -28.14 -4.40 7.06
CA ASP A 77 -27.62 -3.68 8.23
C ASP A 77 -26.09 -3.46 8.17
N GLU A 78 -25.31 -4.41 7.66
CA GLU A 78 -23.86 -4.29 7.58
C GLU A 78 -23.42 -3.29 6.50
N VAL A 79 -24.11 -3.30 5.35
CA VAL A 79 -23.88 -2.34 4.27
C VAL A 79 -24.25 -0.92 4.73
N ALA A 80 -25.36 -0.79 5.46
CA ALA A 80 -25.78 0.49 6.03
C ALA A 80 -24.74 1.03 7.01
N ARG A 81 -24.24 0.19 7.93
CA ARG A 81 -23.22 0.56 8.91
C ARG A 81 -21.90 0.96 8.27
N PHE A 82 -21.46 0.23 7.25
CA PHE A 82 -20.24 0.56 6.52
C PHE A 82 -20.36 1.87 5.73
N SER A 83 -21.52 2.12 5.12
CA SER A 83 -21.79 3.39 4.44
C SER A 83 -21.76 4.59 5.40
N GLN A 84 -22.25 4.39 6.62
CA GLN A 84 -22.25 5.40 7.68
C GLN A 84 -20.81 5.69 8.17
N PHE A 85 -19.98 4.66 8.31
CA PHE A 85 -18.56 4.81 8.63
C PHE A 85 -17.80 5.61 7.57
N LEU A 86 -18.00 5.29 6.28
CA LEU A 86 -17.37 6.04 5.17
C LEU A 86 -17.81 7.50 5.14
N THR A 87 -19.06 7.77 5.47
CA THR A 87 -19.61 9.14 5.53
C THR A 87 -18.97 9.92 6.67
N GLN A 88 -18.85 9.30 7.85
CA GLN A 88 -18.21 9.92 9.02
C GLN A 88 -16.72 10.19 8.79
N HIS A 89 -15.99 9.25 8.18
CA HIS A 89 -14.60 9.43 7.81
C HIS A 89 -14.42 10.56 6.75
N LYS A 90 -15.42 10.70 5.86
CA LYS A 90 -15.71 11.87 5.00
C LYS A 90 -15.52 13.20 5.72
N GLN A 91 -16.27 13.35 6.81
CA GLN A 91 -16.37 14.61 7.55
C GLN A 91 -15.15 14.92 8.41
N ILE A 92 -14.51 13.89 8.98
CA ILE A 92 -13.29 14.07 9.78
C ILE A 92 -12.12 14.56 8.92
N HIS A 93 -12.10 14.18 7.64
CA HIS A 93 -11.05 14.59 6.71
C HIS A 93 -11.40 15.87 5.91
N ASP A 94 -12.59 16.46 6.11
CA ASP A 94 -12.97 17.71 5.47
C ASP A 94 -12.31 18.90 6.19
N LYS A 95 -11.20 19.39 5.61
CA LYS A 95 -10.29 20.41 6.16
C LYS A 95 -10.87 21.84 6.22
N ASN A 96 -12.19 22.02 6.21
CA ASN A 96 -12.83 23.34 6.21
C ASN A 96 -13.43 23.78 7.55
N SER A 97 -13.08 23.15 8.66
CA SER A 97 -13.43 23.63 10.01
C SER A 97 -12.22 24.19 10.76
N HIS A 98 -11.64 25.25 10.20
CA HIS A 98 -10.82 26.21 10.95
C HIS A 98 -11.22 27.61 10.52
N ILE A 99 -12.21 28.20 11.19
CA ILE A 99 -12.31 29.57 11.80
C ILE A 99 -13.72 29.54 12.47
N GLU A 100 -14.00 29.86 13.72
CA GLU A 100 -13.50 30.80 14.71
C GLU A 100 -13.87 30.26 16.11
N LEU A 101 -13.01 30.43 17.10
CA LEU A 101 -13.46 30.59 18.48
C LEU A 101 -12.71 31.80 19.09
N PRO A 102 -13.42 32.66 19.84
CA PRO A 102 -13.04 34.03 20.18
C PRO A 102 -11.91 34.17 21.20
#